data_AF-A0ABD5VFM0-F1
#
_entry.id   AF-A0ABD5VFM0-F1
#
_cell.length_a   1.000
_cell.length_b   1.000
_cell.length_c   1.000
_cell.angle_alpha   90.00
_cell.angle_beta   90.00
_cell.angle_gamma   90.00
#
_symmetry.space_group_name_H-M   'P 1'
#
loop_
_entity.id
_entity.type
_entity.pdbx_description
1 polymer ?
#
loop_
_entity_poly.entity_id
_entity_poly.type
_entity_poly.pdbx_seq_one_letter_code
_entity_poly.pdbx_strand_id
1 'polypeptide(L)'
;MRRRRFLQTSTGAVAAGTLLGAAGSAAATDKPAMEYVSAHYSNYTSASRDASDLRWIVVHTIEGSASSGINWFQNPDANVSSHFVVDDDGTITQMVDLEDVAWTQGNGPYNDTGISIEMSGYANSTDFTEAKYQAVADLCAWLCDAYDIPVRHPAFDIAPCSAYDGDGGLIGHDQVPSPYDCSAVTGGKVDPGSTWDWEYLLAKMDGATGGGFPAGEVVKTTSTVNARSAPEIADNVVHTNPEGVRGVVKNGPTKAAGYTWYEVAYENGVVGWAVAKYHTDQAGVTFLHDQRVATTADLVVHDDHALDAPDVWTAPEGSAGYVRAGPQTADGYTWWRVAFNSGQTGWCAGEYLDAAPVDGHGVGHGDDGADGGDGDDGADGGDGDDGADGGEGDDGGSDPTFAEGDTVHATTSLNTRKQPGTGEELVETVSSGATAEVVNGPVDADGYTWWGLHWQAANVWGWSVEQYLDAGGGGNEPSTDFDVETDLTVPVDVTGQEIDDAIAAERPDSPLVGLGDAFVAAQEEYGVNAVYQAAHAIHESAWGTSTIAQDKRNVYGWGAVDSSPYEGAKPFESFEACVDYVMGEVADRYLEPGNWRYNGPTLDGMNVYYATDDRWDVKIAGHYRTLAENI
;
A
#
# COMPACT_ATOMS: atom_id res chain seq x y z
N MET A 1 -1.84 18.06 -46.24
CA MET A 1 -1.35 17.23 -47.38
C MET A 1 -0.38 16.18 -46.87
N ARG A 2 -0.78 14.90 -46.79
CA ARG A 2 0.00 13.70 -47.17
C ARG A 2 -0.92 12.48 -46.99
N ARG A 3 -1.41 11.95 -48.12
CA ARG A 3 -2.33 10.80 -48.21
C ARG A 3 -1.57 9.49 -48.01
N ARG A 4 -2.00 8.60 -47.11
CA ARG A 4 -1.56 7.18 -47.08
C ARG A 4 -2.31 6.39 -48.17
N ARG A 5 -1.56 5.76 -49.08
CA ARG A 5 -2.07 4.91 -50.17
C ARG A 5 -2.14 3.46 -49.69
N PHE A 6 -3.28 2.81 -49.93
CA PHE A 6 -3.43 1.36 -49.97
C PHE A 6 -2.59 0.76 -51.12
N LEU A 7 -1.94 -0.37 -50.89
CA LEU A 7 -1.38 -1.22 -51.95
C LEU A 7 -1.91 -2.65 -51.84
N GLN A 8 -2.45 -3.12 -52.96
CA GLN A 8 -2.89 -4.50 -53.23
C GLN A 8 -1.70 -5.44 -53.43
N THR A 9 -1.97 -6.71 -53.16
CA THR A 9 -1.11 -7.90 -53.25
C THR A 9 -0.58 -8.19 -54.65
N SER A 10 0.65 -8.73 -54.72
CA SER A 10 1.07 -9.69 -55.76
C SER A 10 2.14 -10.63 -55.22
N THR A 11 2.09 -11.88 -55.67
CA THR A 11 2.82 -13.05 -55.22
C THR A 11 4.28 -13.08 -55.67
N GLY A 12 5.17 -13.56 -54.79
CA GLY A 12 6.56 -13.91 -55.12
C GLY A 12 7.30 -14.47 -53.91
N ALA A 13 7.51 -15.78 -53.89
CA ALA A 13 8.21 -16.50 -52.82
C ALA A 13 9.73 -16.43 -52.98
N VAL A 14 10.45 -15.98 -51.93
CA VAL A 14 11.79 -16.45 -51.54
C VAL A 14 11.91 -16.31 -50.02
N ALA A 15 12.26 -17.41 -49.36
CA ALA A 15 12.43 -17.50 -47.91
C ALA A 15 13.71 -16.78 -47.44
N ALA A 16 13.57 -15.93 -46.43
CA ALA A 16 14.63 -15.56 -45.49
C ALA A 16 13.95 -15.31 -44.14
N GLY A 17 14.24 -16.17 -43.16
CA GLY A 17 13.67 -16.07 -41.82
C GLY A 17 14.09 -14.78 -41.14
N THR A 18 13.10 -13.97 -40.75
CA THR A 18 13.27 -12.87 -39.81
C THR A 18 12.13 -13.03 -38.81
N LEU A 19 12.47 -13.27 -37.55
CA LEU A 19 11.54 -13.22 -36.42
C LEU A 19 10.99 -11.79 -36.34
N LEU A 20 9.82 -11.57 -36.92
CA LEU A 20 8.98 -10.43 -36.59
C LEU A 20 8.21 -10.83 -35.33
N GLY A 21 8.63 -10.25 -34.20
CA GLY A 21 7.79 -10.19 -33.02
C GLY A 21 6.46 -9.55 -33.42
N ALA A 22 5.37 -10.27 -33.18
CA ALA A 22 4.05 -9.68 -33.24
C ALA A 22 3.97 -8.68 -32.07
N ALA A 23 4.19 -7.39 -32.37
CA ALA A 23 3.67 -6.34 -31.54
C ALA A 23 2.13 -6.47 -31.61
N GLY A 24 1.52 -6.97 -30.54
CA GLY A 24 0.08 -6.87 -30.38
C GLY A 24 -0.29 -5.40 -30.37
N SER A 25 -1.12 -4.96 -31.32
CA SER A 25 -1.85 -3.71 -31.12
C SER A 25 -2.85 -3.96 -29.99
N ALA A 26 -2.78 -3.18 -28.93
CA ALA A 26 -3.87 -3.06 -27.97
C ALA A 26 -5.15 -2.75 -28.76
N ALA A 27 -6.23 -3.47 -28.47
CA ALA A 27 -7.53 -3.18 -29.06
C ALA A 27 -8.05 -1.87 -28.44
N ALA A 28 -8.62 -0.99 -29.26
CA ALA A 28 -9.26 0.24 -28.80
C ALA A 28 -10.43 -0.10 -27.86
N THR A 29 -10.65 0.72 -26.83
CA THR A 29 -11.73 0.54 -25.87
C THR A 29 -13.07 0.80 -26.55
N ASP A 30 -14.04 -0.11 -26.43
CA ASP A 30 -15.35 0.04 -27.07
C ASP A 30 -16.17 1.18 -26.42
N LYS A 31 -16.85 2.00 -27.23
CA LYS A 31 -17.78 3.02 -26.73
C LYS A 31 -18.90 2.37 -25.91
N PRO A 32 -19.15 2.78 -24.66
CA PRO A 32 -20.19 2.16 -23.84
C PRO A 32 -21.59 2.42 -24.41
N ALA A 33 -22.54 1.54 -24.07
CA ALA A 33 -23.94 1.75 -24.39
C ALA A 33 -24.47 2.98 -23.64
N MET A 34 -25.12 3.89 -24.37
CA MET A 34 -25.64 5.13 -23.80
C MET A 34 -26.89 5.59 -24.54
N GLU A 35 -27.75 6.28 -23.82
CA GLU A 35 -28.87 7.02 -24.38
C GLU A 35 -28.39 8.37 -24.92
N TYR A 36 -29.11 8.93 -25.89
CA TYR A 36 -28.86 10.29 -26.36
C TYR A 36 -30.10 11.15 -26.13
N VAL A 37 -29.95 12.15 -25.26
CA VAL A 37 -31.00 13.12 -24.93
C VAL A 37 -30.37 14.50 -24.99
N SER A 38 -30.55 15.18 -26.12
CA SER A 38 -29.89 16.46 -26.36
C SER A 38 -30.26 17.52 -25.31
N ALA A 39 -29.24 18.20 -24.78
CA ALA A 39 -29.41 19.45 -24.05
C ALA A 39 -30.03 20.52 -24.96
N HIS A 40 -30.63 21.55 -24.38
CA HIS A 40 -31.15 22.64 -25.21
C HIS A 40 -30.00 23.37 -25.91
N TYR A 41 -30.12 23.64 -27.20
CA TYR A 41 -29.07 24.26 -28.04
C TYR A 41 -28.60 25.65 -27.57
N SER A 42 -29.32 26.29 -26.64
CA SER A 42 -28.92 27.56 -26.02
C SER A 42 -27.96 27.41 -24.84
N ASN A 43 -27.69 26.17 -24.40
CA ASN A 43 -26.91 25.87 -23.20
C ASN A 43 -25.49 25.35 -23.50
N TYR A 44 -25.10 25.30 -24.76
CA TYR A 44 -23.77 24.88 -25.20
C TYR A 44 -23.37 25.68 -26.45
N THR A 45 -22.08 25.67 -26.78
CA THR A 45 -21.56 26.31 -28.00
C THR A 45 -21.33 25.27 -29.08
N SER A 46 -21.97 25.44 -30.23
CA SER A 46 -21.66 24.61 -31.40
C SER A 46 -20.22 24.83 -31.84
N ALA A 47 -19.46 23.75 -31.96
CA ALA A 47 -18.04 23.75 -32.30
C ALA A 47 -17.70 22.57 -33.22
N SER A 48 -16.41 22.30 -33.40
CA SER A 48 -15.92 21.20 -34.22
C SER A 48 -14.61 20.68 -33.62
N ARG A 49 -14.62 20.39 -32.32
CA ARG A 49 -13.45 19.94 -31.56
C ARG A 49 -13.03 18.55 -32.01
N ASP A 50 -11.72 18.33 -32.09
CA ASP A 50 -11.12 17.02 -32.31
C ASP A 50 -10.23 16.58 -31.13
N ALA A 51 -9.61 15.41 -31.22
CA ALA A 51 -8.75 14.87 -30.16
C ALA A 51 -7.61 15.80 -29.74
N SER A 52 -7.11 16.65 -30.63
CA SER A 52 -6.05 17.60 -30.27
C SER A 52 -6.54 18.80 -29.45
N ASP A 53 -7.84 19.03 -29.40
CA ASP A 53 -8.47 20.09 -28.60
C ASP A 53 -8.82 19.60 -27.17
N LEU A 54 -9.01 18.30 -26.98
CA LEU A 54 -9.49 17.72 -25.72
C LEU A 54 -8.33 17.27 -24.83
N ARG A 55 -8.40 17.61 -23.55
CA ARG A 55 -7.32 17.39 -22.57
C ARG A 55 -7.80 16.93 -21.21
N TRP A 56 -9.04 17.28 -20.85
CA TRP A 56 -9.57 17.09 -19.52
C TRP A 56 -10.89 16.32 -19.56
N ILE A 57 -11.05 15.39 -18.63
CA ILE A 57 -12.36 14.87 -18.25
C ILE A 57 -12.67 15.45 -16.88
N VAL A 58 -13.78 16.16 -16.75
CA VAL A 58 -14.20 16.83 -15.51
C VAL A 58 -15.43 16.11 -14.96
N VAL A 59 -15.28 15.56 -13.76
CA VAL A 59 -16.33 14.80 -13.07
C VAL A 59 -17.07 15.71 -12.09
N HIS A 60 -18.39 15.65 -12.12
CA HIS A 60 -19.31 16.50 -11.36
C HIS A 60 -20.36 15.66 -10.63
N THR A 61 -20.98 16.24 -9.60
CA THR A 61 -22.24 15.76 -9.02
C THR A 61 -23.37 16.75 -9.29
N ILE A 62 -24.53 16.22 -9.67
CA ILE A 62 -25.72 17.00 -10.05
C ILE A 62 -26.35 17.74 -8.86
N GLU A 63 -26.04 17.33 -7.62
CA GLU A 63 -26.79 17.69 -6.40
C GLU A 63 -28.26 17.25 -6.49
N GLY A 64 -28.49 16.04 -7.03
CA GLY A 64 -29.82 15.50 -7.29
C GLY A 64 -29.82 14.24 -8.17
N SER A 65 -30.99 13.88 -8.70
CA SER A 65 -31.13 12.71 -9.58
C SER A 65 -30.66 12.99 -11.01
N ALA A 66 -30.26 11.94 -11.75
CA ALA A 66 -29.90 12.06 -13.17
C ALA A 66 -31.04 12.67 -13.98
N SER A 67 -32.28 12.23 -13.72
CA SER A 67 -33.48 12.80 -14.36
C SER A 67 -33.67 14.29 -14.09
N SER A 68 -33.29 14.79 -12.91
CA SER A 68 -33.32 16.22 -12.60
C SER A 68 -32.27 16.98 -13.41
N GLY A 69 -31.04 16.47 -13.48
CA GLY A 69 -29.96 17.05 -14.30
C GLY A 69 -30.33 17.08 -15.78
N ILE A 70 -30.82 15.98 -16.33
CA ILE A 70 -31.27 15.88 -17.73
C ILE A 70 -32.35 16.93 -18.03
N ASN A 71 -33.39 17.01 -17.19
CA ASN A 71 -34.45 17.99 -17.38
C ASN A 71 -33.93 19.44 -17.28
N TRP A 72 -32.96 19.69 -16.40
CA TRP A 72 -32.33 21.00 -16.26
C TRP A 72 -31.56 21.39 -17.51
N PHE A 73 -30.75 20.50 -18.07
CA PHE A 73 -29.97 20.78 -19.28
C PHE A 73 -30.84 20.95 -20.53
N GLN A 74 -32.08 20.44 -20.53
CA GLN A 74 -33.08 20.69 -21.58
C GLN A 74 -33.85 22.03 -21.42
N ASN A 75 -33.70 22.72 -20.29
CA ASN A 75 -34.33 24.02 -20.08
C ASN A 75 -33.55 25.11 -20.83
N PRO A 76 -34.15 25.87 -21.77
CA PRO A 76 -33.46 26.93 -22.52
C PRO A 76 -32.86 28.03 -21.64
N ASP A 77 -33.36 28.22 -20.42
CA ASP A 77 -32.91 29.24 -19.47
C ASP A 77 -31.80 28.74 -18.52
N ALA A 78 -31.36 27.48 -18.63
CA ALA A 78 -30.40 26.89 -17.70
C ALA A 78 -29.02 27.56 -17.79
N ASN A 79 -28.61 28.01 -18.98
CA ASN A 79 -27.28 28.58 -19.25
C ASN A 79 -26.13 27.66 -18.79
N VAL A 80 -26.36 26.35 -18.79
CA VAL A 80 -25.40 25.32 -18.41
C VAL A 80 -25.78 23.99 -19.04
N SER A 81 -24.80 23.16 -19.35
CA SER A 81 -24.96 21.81 -19.90
C SER A 81 -23.75 20.94 -19.59
N SER A 82 -23.93 19.61 -19.69
CA SER A 82 -22.86 18.61 -19.61
C SER A 82 -22.86 17.69 -20.83
N HIS A 83 -21.72 17.07 -21.14
CA HIS A 83 -21.64 16.09 -22.22
C HIS A 83 -22.33 14.78 -21.86
N PHE A 84 -22.15 14.33 -20.61
CA PHE A 84 -22.74 13.09 -20.12
C PHE A 84 -23.41 13.28 -18.77
N VAL A 85 -24.46 12.49 -18.55
CA VAL A 85 -25.10 12.26 -17.26
C VAL A 85 -25.03 10.76 -16.93
N VAL A 86 -24.66 10.40 -15.71
CA VAL A 86 -24.61 9.01 -15.24
C VAL A 86 -25.49 8.82 -14.00
N ASP A 87 -26.39 7.85 -14.02
CA ASP A 87 -27.30 7.54 -12.89
C ASP A 87 -26.75 6.45 -11.95
N ASP A 88 -27.40 6.25 -10.80
CA ASP A 88 -27.05 5.25 -9.79
C ASP A 88 -27.14 3.81 -10.28
N ASP A 89 -27.89 3.54 -11.35
CA ASP A 89 -27.97 2.20 -11.95
C ASP A 89 -26.93 1.97 -13.06
N GLY A 90 -26.05 2.94 -13.31
CA GLY A 90 -25.04 2.89 -14.36
C GLY A 90 -25.54 3.33 -15.75
N THR A 91 -26.79 3.81 -15.88
CA THR A 91 -27.29 4.35 -17.14
C THR A 91 -26.51 5.62 -17.52
N ILE A 92 -25.92 5.61 -18.72
CA ILE A 92 -25.21 6.76 -19.30
C ILE A 92 -26.14 7.46 -20.30
N THR A 93 -26.31 8.77 -20.16
CA THR A 93 -27.03 9.63 -21.11
C THR A 93 -26.07 10.67 -21.68
N GLN A 94 -25.83 10.65 -22.99
CA GLN A 94 -25.11 11.71 -23.69
C GLN A 94 -26.07 12.86 -24.01
N MET A 95 -25.67 14.09 -23.68
CA MET A 95 -26.50 15.29 -23.83
C MET A 95 -25.93 16.36 -24.76
N VAL A 96 -24.60 16.48 -24.85
CA VAL A 96 -23.92 17.35 -25.81
C VAL A 96 -22.96 16.49 -26.63
N ASP A 97 -22.87 16.76 -27.93
CA ASP A 97 -21.92 16.08 -28.81
C ASP A 97 -20.49 16.49 -28.45
N LEU A 98 -19.53 15.57 -28.50
CA LEU A 98 -18.15 15.84 -28.06
C LEU A 98 -17.42 16.88 -28.93
N GLU A 99 -17.92 17.14 -30.14
CA GLU A 99 -17.40 18.22 -30.99
C GLU A 99 -17.85 19.62 -30.53
N ASP A 100 -18.95 19.70 -29.77
CA ASP A 100 -19.54 20.92 -29.22
C ASP A 100 -19.05 21.18 -27.79
N VAL A 101 -19.11 22.42 -27.31
CA VAL A 101 -18.59 22.82 -25.99
C VAL A 101 -19.72 22.96 -24.98
N ALA A 102 -19.80 22.04 -24.02
CA ALA A 102 -20.64 22.17 -22.83
C ALA A 102 -20.09 23.22 -21.84
N TRP A 103 -20.92 23.74 -20.94
CA TRP A 103 -20.58 24.92 -20.11
C TRP A 103 -20.44 24.67 -18.60
N THR A 104 -20.57 23.43 -18.13
CA THR A 104 -20.68 23.11 -16.69
C THR A 104 -19.41 23.38 -15.86
N GLN A 105 -18.22 23.47 -16.48
CA GLN A 105 -16.98 23.72 -15.72
C GLN A 105 -16.85 25.18 -15.25
N GLY A 106 -17.68 26.11 -15.74
CA GLY A 106 -17.69 27.52 -15.31
C GLY A 106 -16.42 28.32 -15.65
N ASN A 107 -15.49 27.73 -16.40
CA ASN A 107 -14.24 28.33 -16.85
C ASN A 107 -14.06 28.07 -18.36
N GLY A 108 -14.04 29.13 -19.18
CA GLY A 108 -14.06 29.04 -20.65
C GLY A 108 -12.99 28.10 -21.24
N PRO A 109 -11.69 28.31 -20.97
CA PRO A 109 -10.64 27.38 -21.39
C PRO A 109 -10.85 25.92 -20.98
N TYR A 110 -11.38 25.67 -19.77
CA TYR A 110 -11.67 24.31 -19.31
C TYR A 110 -12.95 23.73 -19.94
N ASN A 111 -13.93 24.57 -20.31
CA ASN A 111 -15.05 24.16 -21.15
C ASN A 111 -14.53 23.74 -22.55
N ASP A 112 -13.69 24.59 -23.16
CA ASP A 112 -13.18 24.39 -24.52
C ASP A 112 -12.36 23.10 -24.64
N THR A 113 -11.54 22.79 -23.64
CA THR A 113 -10.63 21.63 -23.63
C THR A 113 -11.17 20.42 -22.85
N GLY A 114 -12.34 20.56 -22.23
CA GLY A 114 -12.90 19.58 -21.30
C GLY A 114 -14.09 18.80 -21.85
N ILE A 115 -14.24 17.59 -21.34
CA ILE A 115 -15.42 16.73 -21.45
C ILE A 115 -16.02 16.62 -20.05
N SER A 116 -17.31 16.87 -19.89
CA SER A 116 -18.00 16.85 -18.58
C SER A 116 -18.83 15.60 -18.38
N ILE A 117 -18.77 15.07 -17.17
CA ILE A 117 -19.58 13.95 -16.70
C ILE A 117 -20.31 14.39 -15.43
N GLU A 118 -21.63 14.44 -15.46
CA GLU A 118 -22.50 14.79 -14.33
C GLU A 118 -23.11 13.53 -13.73
N MET A 119 -22.77 13.23 -12.48
CA MET A 119 -23.27 12.04 -11.80
C MET A 119 -24.47 12.40 -10.93
N SER A 120 -25.49 11.53 -10.90
CA SER A 120 -26.52 11.64 -9.87
C SER A 120 -25.91 11.54 -8.47
N GLY A 121 -26.53 12.17 -7.48
CA GLY A 121 -26.03 12.25 -6.12
C GLY A 121 -25.59 13.65 -5.72
N TYR A 122 -24.80 13.72 -4.65
CA TYR A 122 -24.38 14.95 -3.97
C TYR A 122 -22.89 14.88 -3.70
N ALA A 123 -22.23 16.03 -3.71
CA ALA A 123 -20.84 16.14 -3.32
C ALA A 123 -20.65 15.61 -1.89
N ASN A 124 -19.56 14.88 -1.68
CA ASN A 124 -19.21 14.25 -0.39
C ASN A 124 -20.20 13.15 0.08
N SER A 125 -21.03 12.61 -0.81
CA SER A 125 -21.84 11.42 -0.51
C SER A 125 -20.97 10.15 -0.49
N THR A 126 -21.20 9.26 0.47
CA THR A 126 -20.55 7.93 0.52
C THR A 126 -21.26 6.86 -0.29
N ASP A 127 -22.41 7.19 -0.89
CA ASP A 127 -23.36 6.20 -1.41
C ASP A 127 -23.26 6.03 -2.94
N PHE A 128 -22.13 6.38 -3.55
CA PHE A 128 -21.88 6.15 -4.97
C PHE A 128 -21.93 4.64 -5.29
N THR A 129 -22.86 4.24 -6.15
CA THR A 129 -23.08 2.82 -6.45
C THR A 129 -21.98 2.22 -7.31
N GLU A 130 -21.82 0.91 -7.20
CA GLU A 130 -20.89 0.14 -8.04
C GLU A 130 -21.22 0.25 -9.55
N ALA A 131 -22.51 0.25 -9.89
CA ALA A 131 -22.95 0.36 -11.28
C ALA A 131 -22.57 1.73 -11.87
N LYS A 132 -22.66 2.80 -11.07
CA LYS A 132 -22.19 4.13 -11.45
C LYS A 132 -20.69 4.18 -11.63
N TYR A 133 -19.91 3.66 -10.67
CA TYR A 133 -18.45 3.61 -10.80
C TYR A 133 -18.01 2.86 -12.06
N GLN A 134 -18.65 1.71 -12.36
CA GLN A 134 -18.36 0.97 -13.58
C GLN A 134 -18.70 1.77 -14.84
N ALA A 135 -19.87 2.42 -14.88
CA ALA A 135 -20.30 3.22 -16.02
C ALA A 135 -19.39 4.43 -16.26
N VAL A 136 -18.97 5.12 -15.20
CA VAL A 136 -18.02 6.25 -15.29
C VAL A 136 -16.64 5.75 -15.73
N ALA A 137 -16.18 4.60 -15.22
CA ALA A 137 -14.92 4.00 -15.64
C ALA A 137 -14.92 3.61 -17.12
N ASP A 138 -15.93 2.88 -17.58
CA ASP A 138 -16.06 2.48 -18.99
C ASP A 138 -16.12 3.71 -19.91
N LEU A 139 -16.85 4.74 -19.49
CA LEU A 139 -16.96 6.01 -20.20
C LEU A 139 -15.61 6.74 -20.27
N CYS A 140 -14.93 6.92 -19.14
CA CYS A 140 -13.63 7.57 -19.09
C CYS A 140 -12.57 6.80 -19.86
N ALA A 141 -12.51 5.46 -19.76
CA ALA A 141 -11.56 4.63 -20.47
C ALA A 141 -11.73 4.75 -21.99
N TRP A 142 -12.99 4.73 -22.47
CA TRP A 142 -13.29 4.98 -23.88
C TRP A 142 -12.89 6.41 -24.31
N LEU A 143 -13.18 7.43 -23.50
CA LEU A 143 -12.82 8.82 -23.81
C LEU A 143 -11.30 9.03 -23.86
N CYS A 144 -10.57 8.47 -22.90
CA CYS A 144 -9.11 8.50 -22.85
C CYS A 144 -8.48 7.86 -24.10
N ASP A 145 -8.93 6.67 -24.48
CA ASP A 145 -8.43 5.98 -25.67
C ASP A 145 -8.82 6.71 -26.97
N ALA A 146 -10.07 7.17 -27.08
CA ALA A 146 -10.57 7.79 -28.30
C ALA A 146 -9.97 9.19 -28.57
N TYR A 147 -9.58 9.92 -27.51
CA TYR A 147 -9.13 11.31 -27.59
C TYR A 147 -7.70 11.53 -27.08
N ASP A 148 -6.94 10.46 -26.79
CA ASP A 148 -5.54 10.52 -26.33
C ASP A 148 -5.38 11.35 -25.03
N ILE A 149 -6.38 11.28 -24.14
CA ILE A 149 -6.35 11.94 -22.83
C ILE A 149 -5.65 10.99 -21.84
N PRO A 150 -4.61 11.42 -21.09
CA PRO A 150 -3.91 10.55 -20.16
C PRO A 150 -4.83 9.97 -19.08
N VAL A 151 -4.71 8.66 -18.85
CA VAL A 151 -5.38 7.96 -17.74
C VAL A 151 -4.64 8.26 -16.44
N ARG A 152 -4.98 9.38 -15.81
CA ARG A 152 -4.44 9.77 -14.51
C ARG A 152 -5.36 10.78 -13.82
N HIS A 153 -5.29 10.79 -12.50
CA HIS A 153 -5.77 11.90 -11.69
C HIS A 153 -4.56 12.74 -11.22
N PRO A 154 -4.38 13.98 -11.70
CA PRO A 154 -3.23 14.80 -11.32
C PRO A 154 -3.27 15.21 -9.84
N ALA A 155 -2.12 15.18 -9.16
CA ALA A 155 -1.97 15.47 -7.73
C ALA A 155 -2.04 16.97 -7.35
N PHE A 156 -2.62 17.81 -8.19
CA PHE A 156 -2.75 19.24 -7.88
C PHE A 156 -4.04 19.51 -7.10
N ASP A 157 -3.97 20.39 -6.10
CA ASP A 157 -5.17 20.90 -5.42
C ASP A 157 -6.07 21.70 -6.39
N ILE A 158 -5.45 22.48 -7.27
CA ILE A 158 -6.13 23.25 -8.33
C ILE A 158 -5.36 23.04 -9.63
N ALA A 159 -6.08 22.73 -10.71
CA ALA A 159 -5.50 22.52 -12.03
C ALA A 159 -4.84 23.82 -12.57
N PRO A 160 -3.89 23.72 -13.51
CA PRO A 160 -3.12 24.88 -13.96
C PRO A 160 -3.97 26.07 -14.41
N CYS A 161 -3.50 27.29 -14.17
CA CYS A 161 -4.20 28.53 -14.56
C CYS A 161 -4.59 28.56 -16.05
N SER A 162 -3.77 27.94 -16.90
CA SER A 162 -4.07 27.70 -18.31
C SER A 162 -4.49 26.24 -18.48
N ALA A 163 -5.69 26.01 -19.01
CA ALA A 163 -6.17 24.67 -19.37
C ALA A 163 -5.31 23.97 -20.44
N TYR A 164 -4.37 24.70 -21.05
CA TYR A 164 -3.44 24.20 -22.05
C TYR A 164 -2.08 23.80 -21.47
N ASP A 165 -1.88 23.95 -20.16
CA ASP A 165 -0.65 23.60 -19.47
C ASP A 165 -0.79 22.22 -18.78
N GLY A 166 0.34 21.51 -18.59
CA GLY A 166 0.36 20.15 -18.03
C GLY A 166 -0.12 19.06 -18.99
N ASP A 167 -0.11 17.80 -18.59
CA ASP A 167 -0.41 16.68 -19.51
C ASP A 167 -1.92 16.41 -19.69
N GLY A 168 -2.81 17.11 -19.00
CA GLY A 168 -4.24 16.77 -18.96
C GLY A 168 -4.55 15.61 -18.00
N GLY A 169 -5.76 15.06 -18.11
CA GLY A 169 -6.22 13.91 -17.32
C GLY A 169 -7.64 14.06 -16.78
N LEU A 170 -7.93 13.31 -15.72
CA LEU A 170 -9.23 13.30 -15.04
C LEU A 170 -9.16 14.18 -13.79
N ILE A 171 -10.07 15.14 -13.67
CA ILE A 171 -10.14 16.06 -12.54
C ILE A 171 -11.58 16.21 -12.03
N GLY A 172 -11.72 16.62 -10.78
CA GLY A 172 -13.01 17.06 -10.24
C GLY A 172 -13.28 18.52 -10.58
N HIS A 173 -14.53 18.95 -10.40
CA HIS A 173 -14.87 20.36 -10.52
C HIS A 173 -14.23 21.21 -9.43
N ASP A 174 -14.01 20.61 -8.26
CA ASP A 174 -13.24 21.13 -7.15
C ASP A 174 -11.77 21.44 -7.49
N GLN A 175 -11.24 20.93 -8.60
CA GLN A 175 -9.91 21.27 -9.09
C GLN A 175 -9.94 22.30 -10.23
N VAL A 176 -11.11 22.71 -10.73
CA VAL A 176 -11.19 23.67 -11.84
C VAL A 176 -10.95 25.10 -11.32
N PRO A 177 -9.90 25.80 -11.79
CA PRO A 177 -9.58 27.14 -11.31
C PRO A 177 -10.68 28.15 -11.66
N SER A 178 -10.87 29.15 -10.81
CA SER A 178 -11.73 30.29 -11.09
C SER A 178 -11.19 31.08 -12.28
N PRO A 179 -12.06 31.46 -13.25
CA PRO A 179 -11.63 32.30 -14.38
C PRO A 179 -11.19 33.71 -13.96
N TYR A 180 -11.47 34.10 -12.71
CA TYR A 180 -11.09 35.39 -12.13
C TYR A 180 -9.89 35.32 -11.19
N ASP A 181 -9.59 34.13 -10.66
CA ASP A 181 -8.50 33.88 -9.72
C ASP A 181 -8.08 32.40 -9.78
N CYS A 182 -7.03 32.09 -10.52
CA CYS A 182 -6.61 30.70 -10.67
C CYS A 182 -5.95 30.08 -9.43
N SER A 183 -5.84 30.83 -8.32
CA SER A 183 -5.45 30.29 -7.01
C SER A 183 -6.64 29.78 -6.18
N ALA A 184 -7.86 29.92 -6.69
CA ALA A 184 -9.09 29.49 -6.04
C ALA A 184 -10.00 28.74 -7.01
N VAL A 185 -10.88 27.89 -6.48
CA VAL A 185 -11.89 27.17 -7.26
C VAL A 185 -13.07 28.09 -7.58
N THR A 186 -13.65 27.95 -8.77
CA THR A 186 -14.83 28.72 -9.18
C THR A 186 -15.96 28.59 -8.14
N GLY A 187 -16.32 29.69 -7.47
CA GLY A 187 -17.48 29.72 -6.57
C GLY A 187 -17.43 28.76 -5.37
N GLY A 188 -16.25 28.25 -4.99
CA GLY A 188 -16.09 27.30 -3.88
C GLY A 188 -16.74 25.94 -4.15
N LYS A 189 -16.73 25.50 -5.42
CA LYS A 189 -17.19 24.17 -5.81
C LYS A 189 -16.37 23.09 -5.13
N VAL A 190 -17.05 22.03 -4.73
CA VAL A 190 -16.47 20.90 -3.99
C VAL A 190 -16.81 19.56 -4.65
N ASP A 191 -17.54 19.56 -5.77
CA ASP A 191 -17.93 18.34 -6.48
C ASP A 191 -16.76 17.74 -7.30
N PRO A 192 -16.64 16.40 -7.39
CA PRO A 192 -17.56 15.37 -6.89
C PRO A 192 -17.48 15.10 -5.38
N GLY A 193 -16.55 15.74 -4.68
CA GLY A 193 -16.37 15.66 -3.23
C GLY A 193 -15.26 14.71 -2.82
N SER A 194 -14.79 14.87 -1.58
CA SER A 194 -13.70 14.08 -1.00
C SER A 194 -14.00 12.60 -0.87
N THR A 195 -15.27 12.20 -0.98
CA THR A 195 -15.72 10.80 -0.92
C THR A 195 -15.75 10.11 -2.28
N TRP A 196 -15.52 10.84 -3.37
CA TRP A 196 -15.36 10.23 -4.69
C TRP A 196 -13.97 9.59 -4.79
N ASP A 197 -13.95 8.28 -5.01
CA ASP A 197 -12.72 7.48 -4.96
C ASP A 197 -12.04 7.47 -6.34
N TRP A 198 -11.16 8.45 -6.55
CA TRP A 198 -10.37 8.59 -7.79
C TRP A 198 -9.50 7.38 -8.09
N GLU A 199 -8.92 6.76 -7.06
CA GLU A 199 -8.09 5.57 -7.22
C GLU A 199 -8.93 4.37 -7.67
N TYR A 200 -10.12 4.19 -7.09
CA TYR A 200 -11.07 3.15 -7.50
C TYR A 200 -11.57 3.34 -8.94
N LEU A 201 -11.83 4.59 -9.35
CA LEU A 201 -12.16 4.91 -10.73
C LEU A 201 -11.01 4.53 -11.68
N LEU A 202 -9.78 4.96 -11.37
CA LEU A 202 -8.61 4.66 -12.21
C LEU A 202 -8.33 3.16 -12.30
N ALA A 203 -8.47 2.43 -11.20
CA ALA A 203 -8.33 0.97 -11.18
C ALA A 203 -9.35 0.28 -12.11
N LYS A 204 -10.61 0.74 -12.13
CA LYS A 204 -11.62 0.22 -13.05
C LYS A 204 -11.34 0.54 -14.52
N MET A 205 -10.71 1.68 -14.81
CA MET A 205 -10.39 2.11 -16.18
C MET A 205 -9.25 1.30 -16.82
N ASP A 206 -8.29 0.81 -16.04
CA ASP A 206 -7.15 0.02 -16.54
C ASP A 206 -7.55 -1.40 -16.99
N GLY A 207 -8.85 -1.70 -17.02
CA GLY A 207 -9.32 -3.03 -17.38
C GLY A 207 -8.94 -4.09 -16.35
N ALA A 208 -8.64 -3.69 -15.10
CA ALA A 208 -8.76 -4.58 -13.95
C ALA A 208 -10.24 -4.92 -13.81
N THR A 209 -10.70 -5.84 -14.67
CA THR A 209 -12.04 -6.35 -14.66
C THR A 209 -12.32 -6.83 -13.25
N GLY A 210 -13.42 -6.36 -12.65
CA GLY A 210 -14.14 -7.14 -11.66
C GLY A 210 -14.66 -8.42 -12.30
N GLY A 211 -13.76 -9.31 -12.70
CA GLY A 211 -13.99 -10.73 -12.84
C GLY A 211 -13.57 -11.31 -11.51
N GLY A 212 -14.53 -11.85 -10.78
CA GLY A 212 -14.21 -12.44 -9.51
C GLY A 212 -13.17 -13.54 -9.64
N PHE A 213 -12.21 -13.57 -8.73
CA PHE A 213 -11.22 -14.63 -8.68
C PHE A 213 -11.92 -15.98 -8.51
N PRO A 214 -11.82 -16.94 -9.44
CA PRO A 214 -12.34 -18.29 -9.23
C PRO A 214 -11.65 -18.93 -8.02
N ALA A 215 -12.36 -19.82 -7.33
CA ALA A 215 -11.72 -20.68 -6.34
C ALA A 215 -10.56 -21.45 -7.01
N GLY A 216 -9.37 -21.35 -6.41
CA GLY A 216 -8.11 -21.88 -6.95
C GLY A 216 -7.24 -20.85 -7.69
N GLU A 217 -7.72 -19.63 -7.95
CA GLU A 217 -6.89 -18.59 -8.56
C GLU A 217 -5.90 -18.01 -7.54
N VAL A 218 -4.66 -17.76 -8.01
CA VAL A 218 -3.65 -17.05 -7.25
C VAL A 218 -3.85 -15.56 -7.42
N VAL A 219 -3.94 -14.87 -6.30
CA VAL A 219 -4.08 -13.42 -6.18
C VAL A 219 -2.90 -12.84 -5.42
N LYS A 220 -2.64 -11.55 -5.61
CA LYS A 220 -1.63 -10.79 -4.87
C LYS A 220 -2.29 -9.55 -4.29
N THR A 221 -2.03 -9.24 -3.02
CA THR A 221 -2.53 -8.01 -2.43
C THR A 221 -1.91 -6.80 -3.12
N THR A 222 -2.71 -5.81 -3.48
CA THR A 222 -2.27 -4.54 -4.13
C THR A 222 -2.14 -3.40 -3.14
N SER A 223 -2.51 -3.65 -1.88
CA SER A 223 -2.29 -2.77 -0.74
C SER A 223 -2.33 -3.63 0.53
N THR A 224 -2.11 -3.02 1.68
CA THR A 224 -2.45 -3.64 2.95
C THR A 224 -3.95 -3.93 3.02
N VAL A 225 -4.34 -5.15 3.39
CA VAL A 225 -5.73 -5.61 3.45
C VAL A 225 -6.01 -6.51 4.65
N ASN A 226 -7.10 -6.21 5.36
CA ASN A 226 -7.59 -7.05 6.45
C ASN A 226 -8.27 -8.31 5.93
N ALA A 227 -7.78 -9.47 6.37
CA ALA A 227 -8.48 -10.73 6.34
C ALA A 227 -9.34 -10.87 7.60
N ARG A 228 -10.60 -11.26 7.44
CA ARG A 228 -11.61 -11.34 8.51
C ARG A 228 -12.19 -12.74 8.65
N SER A 229 -12.82 -13.04 9.77
CA SER A 229 -13.48 -14.34 9.97
C SER A 229 -14.76 -14.52 9.12
N ALA A 230 -15.39 -13.42 8.69
CA ALA A 230 -16.57 -13.40 7.83
C ALA A 230 -16.50 -12.25 6.81
N PRO A 231 -17.27 -12.30 5.70
CA PRO A 231 -17.27 -11.27 4.66
C PRO A 231 -18.06 -10.02 5.07
N GLU A 232 -17.69 -9.39 6.18
CA GLU A 232 -18.31 -8.14 6.65
C GLU A 232 -17.30 -7.28 7.42
N ILE A 233 -17.48 -5.96 7.35
CA ILE A 233 -16.53 -4.99 7.93
C ILE A 233 -16.59 -4.97 9.46
N ALA A 234 -17.75 -5.32 10.03
CA ALA A 234 -17.97 -5.30 11.48
C ALA A 234 -17.37 -6.51 12.20
N ASP A 235 -16.92 -7.53 11.47
CA ASP A 235 -16.39 -8.75 12.05
C ASP A 235 -14.88 -8.62 12.38
N ASN A 236 -14.40 -9.52 13.24
CA ASN A 236 -13.03 -9.52 13.71
C ASN A 236 -12.03 -9.66 12.55
N VAL A 237 -11.01 -8.81 12.58
CA VAL A 237 -9.83 -8.97 11.74
C VAL A 237 -9.03 -10.14 12.30
N VAL A 238 -8.87 -11.19 11.49
CA VAL A 238 -8.04 -12.34 11.85
C VAL A 238 -6.57 -12.09 11.54
N HIS A 239 -6.31 -11.22 10.56
CA HIS A 239 -4.96 -10.77 10.20
C HIS A 239 -5.02 -9.57 9.24
N THR A 240 -3.94 -8.81 9.16
CA THR A 240 -3.77 -7.72 8.19
C THR A 240 -2.62 -8.08 7.26
N ASN A 241 -2.92 -8.43 6.01
CA ASN A 241 -1.92 -8.78 5.02
C ASN A 241 -1.32 -7.50 4.43
N PRO A 242 0.00 -7.28 4.46
CA PRO A 242 0.62 -6.16 3.76
C PRO A 242 0.43 -6.26 2.23
N GLU A 243 0.77 -5.18 1.52
CA GLU A 243 0.84 -5.20 0.06
C GLU A 243 1.82 -6.27 -0.43
N GLY A 244 1.45 -6.92 -1.53
CA GLY A 244 2.28 -7.87 -2.24
C GLY A 244 2.23 -9.31 -1.74
N VAL A 245 1.50 -9.59 -0.67
CA VAL A 245 1.26 -10.94 -0.16
C VAL A 245 0.39 -11.71 -1.14
N ARG A 246 0.85 -12.89 -1.52
CA ARG A 246 0.13 -13.76 -2.45
C ARG A 246 -0.78 -14.69 -1.68
N GLY A 247 -1.89 -15.07 -2.30
CA GLY A 247 -2.84 -16.01 -1.73
C GLY A 247 -3.62 -16.75 -2.80
N VAL A 248 -4.24 -17.84 -2.41
CA VAL A 248 -5.12 -18.62 -3.27
C VAL A 248 -6.55 -18.40 -2.83
N VAL A 249 -7.42 -18.01 -3.75
CA VAL A 249 -8.84 -17.83 -3.45
C VAL A 249 -9.46 -19.20 -3.13
N LYS A 250 -10.06 -19.30 -1.94
CA LYS A 250 -10.73 -20.50 -1.45
C LYS A 250 -12.22 -20.48 -1.77
N ASN A 251 -12.89 -19.35 -1.49
CA ASN A 251 -14.34 -19.18 -1.67
C ASN A 251 -14.71 -17.73 -2.02
N GLY A 252 -15.92 -17.53 -2.53
CA GLY A 252 -16.46 -16.25 -2.99
C GLY A 252 -16.83 -16.27 -4.49
N PRO A 253 -17.27 -15.14 -5.06
CA PRO A 253 -17.54 -13.87 -4.39
C PRO A 253 -18.72 -13.93 -3.42
N THR A 254 -18.58 -13.25 -2.28
CA THR A 254 -19.72 -12.90 -1.41
C THR A 254 -19.87 -11.38 -1.37
N LYS A 255 -21.08 -10.86 -1.60
CA LYS A 255 -21.37 -9.42 -1.55
C LYS A 255 -22.00 -9.06 -0.20
N ALA A 256 -21.35 -8.17 0.54
CA ALA A 256 -21.81 -7.73 1.85
C ALA A 256 -21.18 -6.40 2.26
N ALA A 257 -21.96 -5.59 2.99
CA ALA A 257 -21.56 -4.26 3.48
C ALA A 257 -20.96 -3.32 2.40
N GLY A 258 -21.41 -3.43 1.15
CA GLY A 258 -20.92 -2.60 0.04
C GLY A 258 -19.66 -3.12 -0.65
N TYR A 259 -19.07 -4.23 -0.19
CA TYR A 259 -17.85 -4.81 -0.75
C TYR A 259 -18.09 -6.19 -1.36
N THR A 260 -17.21 -6.58 -2.28
CA THR A 260 -17.07 -7.96 -2.75
C THR A 260 -15.94 -8.62 -1.98
N TRP A 261 -16.23 -9.75 -1.36
CA TRP A 261 -15.30 -10.47 -0.49
C TRP A 261 -14.94 -11.83 -1.09
N TYR A 262 -13.68 -12.20 -0.90
CA TYR A 262 -13.16 -13.55 -1.15
C TYR A 262 -12.56 -14.09 0.13
N GLU A 263 -12.79 -15.36 0.41
CA GLU A 263 -11.98 -16.08 1.39
C GLU A 263 -10.67 -16.47 0.69
N VAL A 264 -9.55 -15.94 1.17
CA VAL A 264 -8.23 -16.15 0.57
C VAL A 264 -7.33 -16.84 1.57
N ALA A 265 -6.61 -17.85 1.11
CA ALA A 265 -5.54 -18.50 1.87
C ALA A 265 -4.20 -17.92 1.41
N TYR A 266 -3.62 -17.06 2.24
CA TYR A 266 -2.39 -16.34 1.96
C TYR A 266 -1.14 -17.18 2.28
N GLU A 267 -0.02 -16.84 1.63
CA GLU A 267 1.27 -17.53 1.78
C GLU A 267 1.88 -17.41 3.18
N ASN A 268 1.48 -16.41 3.95
CA ASN A 268 1.80 -16.24 5.36
C ASN A 268 1.02 -17.20 6.30
N GLY A 269 0.21 -18.12 5.75
CA GLY A 269 -0.55 -19.12 6.49
C GLY A 269 -1.92 -18.65 6.98
N VAL A 270 -2.32 -17.41 6.69
CA VAL A 270 -3.61 -16.84 7.08
C VAL A 270 -4.70 -17.27 6.10
N VAL A 271 -5.85 -17.68 6.63
CA VAL A 271 -7.07 -17.87 5.85
C VAL A 271 -8.15 -16.93 6.38
N GLY A 272 -8.73 -16.11 5.51
CA GLY A 272 -9.82 -15.22 5.91
C GLY A 272 -10.45 -14.46 4.75
N TRP A 273 -11.59 -13.83 5.01
CA TRP A 273 -12.35 -13.03 4.07
C TRP A 273 -11.71 -11.65 3.90
N ALA A 274 -11.32 -11.32 2.68
CA ALA A 274 -10.70 -10.05 2.33
C ALA A 274 -11.43 -9.38 1.16
N VAL A 275 -11.36 -8.06 1.13
CA VAL A 275 -12.02 -7.25 0.10
C VAL A 275 -11.27 -7.37 -1.23
N ALA A 276 -12.02 -7.67 -2.28
CA ALA A 276 -11.51 -7.90 -3.63
C ALA A 276 -10.72 -6.71 -4.20
N LYS A 277 -11.08 -5.48 -3.84
CA LYS A 277 -10.44 -4.22 -4.28
C LYS A 277 -8.92 -4.24 -4.08
N TYR A 278 -8.45 -4.93 -3.05
CA TYR A 278 -7.05 -4.92 -2.65
C TYR A 278 -6.28 -6.14 -3.18
N HIS A 279 -6.75 -6.74 -4.27
CA HIS A 279 -6.13 -7.91 -4.89
C HIS A 279 -6.05 -7.74 -6.41
N THR A 280 -4.98 -8.25 -7.00
CA THR A 280 -4.79 -8.41 -8.45
C THR A 280 -4.56 -9.88 -8.79
N ASP A 281 -4.94 -10.27 -10.00
CA ASP A 281 -4.71 -11.61 -10.53
C ASP A 281 -3.22 -11.87 -10.79
N GLN A 282 -2.79 -13.12 -10.59
CA GLN A 282 -1.45 -13.59 -10.93
C GLN A 282 -1.55 -14.64 -12.03
N ALA A 283 -1.97 -14.20 -13.22
CA ALA A 283 -2.19 -15.07 -14.36
C ALA A 283 -0.98 -15.98 -14.66
N GLY A 284 -1.25 -17.28 -14.87
CA GLY A 284 -0.23 -18.29 -15.17
C GLY A 284 0.41 -18.96 -13.95
N VAL A 285 0.10 -18.51 -12.73
CA VAL A 285 0.50 -19.18 -11.48
C VAL A 285 -0.70 -19.91 -10.90
N THR A 286 -0.61 -21.23 -10.80
CA THR A 286 -1.70 -22.09 -10.28
C THR A 286 -1.46 -22.52 -8.84
N PHE A 287 -0.20 -22.73 -8.44
CA PHE A 287 0.19 -23.05 -7.07
C PHE A 287 1.35 -22.17 -6.61
N LEU A 288 1.37 -21.83 -5.32
CA LEU A 288 2.46 -21.10 -4.67
C LEU A 288 3.61 -22.04 -4.26
N HIS A 289 4.81 -21.49 -4.07
CA HIS A 289 5.91 -22.23 -3.43
C HIS A 289 5.49 -22.61 -2.01
N ASP A 290 5.77 -23.84 -1.61
CA ASP A 290 5.35 -24.46 -0.35
C ASP A 290 3.83 -24.58 -0.13
N GLN A 291 3.01 -24.40 -1.17
CA GLN A 291 1.58 -24.70 -1.09
C GLN A 291 1.34 -26.21 -0.90
N ARG A 292 0.48 -26.56 0.06
CA ARG A 292 0.01 -27.94 0.21
C ARG A 292 -0.97 -28.29 -0.91
N VAL A 293 -0.71 -29.40 -1.58
CA VAL A 293 -1.50 -29.94 -2.69
C VAL A 293 -1.78 -31.42 -2.49
N ALA A 294 -2.84 -31.93 -3.11
CA ALA A 294 -3.15 -33.35 -3.16
C ALA A 294 -3.46 -33.77 -4.60
N THR A 295 -3.09 -35.00 -4.95
CA THR A 295 -3.40 -35.56 -6.26
C THR A 295 -4.90 -35.81 -6.41
N THR A 296 -5.47 -35.48 -7.56
CA THR A 296 -6.91 -35.69 -7.88
C THR A 296 -7.17 -37.01 -8.61
N ALA A 297 -6.11 -37.73 -8.97
CA ALA A 297 -6.10 -39.06 -9.55
C ALA A 297 -4.76 -39.75 -9.25
N ASP A 298 -4.63 -41.03 -9.60
CA ASP A 298 -3.32 -41.70 -9.62
C ASP A 298 -2.39 -40.95 -10.60
N LEU A 299 -1.32 -40.37 -10.06
CA LEU A 299 -0.46 -39.42 -10.77
C LEU A 299 0.98 -39.92 -10.82
N VAL A 300 1.55 -40.02 -12.03
CA VAL A 300 2.96 -40.35 -12.20
C VAL A 300 3.82 -39.13 -11.86
N VAL A 301 4.83 -39.38 -11.03
CA VAL A 301 5.81 -38.39 -10.57
C VAL A 301 7.12 -38.71 -11.27
N HIS A 302 7.64 -37.75 -12.03
CA HIS A 302 8.84 -37.85 -12.84
C HIS A 302 10.05 -37.19 -12.16
N ASP A 303 11.26 -37.51 -12.59
CA ASP A 303 12.49 -36.89 -12.06
C ASP A 303 12.73 -35.48 -12.66
N ASP A 304 12.17 -35.21 -13.84
CA ASP A 304 12.16 -33.91 -14.52
C ASP A 304 10.79 -33.59 -15.14
N HIS A 305 10.58 -32.35 -15.55
CA HIS A 305 9.32 -31.80 -16.04
C HIS A 305 9.00 -32.16 -17.51
N ALA A 306 9.05 -33.45 -17.86
CA ALA A 306 8.74 -33.93 -19.21
C ALA A 306 8.13 -35.34 -19.18
N LEU A 307 7.31 -35.68 -20.18
CA LEU A 307 6.65 -36.99 -20.26
C LEU A 307 7.62 -38.15 -20.54
N ASP A 308 8.80 -37.87 -21.08
CA ASP A 308 9.84 -38.86 -21.36
C ASP A 308 10.88 -39.00 -20.23
N ALA A 309 10.74 -38.19 -19.18
CA ALA A 309 11.59 -38.23 -18.01
C ALA A 309 11.32 -39.49 -17.15
N PRO A 310 12.36 -40.13 -16.58
CA PRO A 310 12.20 -41.31 -15.72
C PRO A 310 11.16 -41.15 -14.59
N ASP A 311 10.34 -42.18 -14.42
CA ASP A 311 9.36 -42.26 -13.33
C ASP A 311 10.09 -42.44 -11.98
N VAL A 312 9.80 -41.55 -11.03
CA VAL A 312 10.27 -41.62 -9.63
C VAL A 312 9.29 -42.44 -8.80
N TRP A 313 7.99 -42.21 -9.00
CA TRP A 313 6.92 -42.80 -8.20
C TRP A 313 5.57 -42.64 -8.91
N THR A 314 4.57 -43.43 -8.51
CA THR A 314 3.18 -43.18 -8.86
C THR A 314 2.44 -42.85 -7.58
N ALA A 315 2.06 -41.58 -7.43
CA ALA A 315 1.32 -41.07 -6.29
C ALA A 315 -0.14 -41.49 -6.42
N PRO A 316 -0.70 -42.30 -5.50
CA PRO A 316 -2.12 -42.64 -5.52
C PRO A 316 -3.00 -41.38 -5.41
N GLU A 317 -4.24 -41.41 -5.91
CA GLU A 317 -5.23 -40.36 -5.68
C GLU A 317 -5.33 -39.97 -4.18
N GLY A 318 -5.37 -38.67 -3.90
CA GLY A 318 -5.39 -38.11 -2.54
C GLY A 318 -4.01 -38.02 -1.86
N SER A 319 -2.92 -38.35 -2.56
CA SER A 319 -1.56 -38.19 -2.03
C SER A 319 -1.22 -36.72 -1.83
N ALA A 320 -1.00 -36.33 -0.58
CA ALA A 320 -0.68 -34.94 -0.22
C ALA A 320 0.82 -34.66 -0.22
N GLY A 321 1.19 -33.43 -0.56
CA GLY A 321 2.56 -32.93 -0.57
C GLY A 321 2.64 -31.41 -0.62
N TYR A 322 3.86 -30.89 -0.71
CA TYR A 322 4.15 -29.45 -0.78
C TYR A 322 4.84 -29.12 -2.10
N VAL A 323 4.37 -28.09 -2.78
CA VAL A 323 4.99 -27.59 -4.01
C VAL A 323 6.38 -27.02 -3.68
N ARG A 324 7.41 -27.43 -4.41
CA ARG A 324 8.81 -27.01 -4.23
C ARG A 324 9.39 -26.27 -5.44
N ALA A 325 8.79 -26.43 -6.62
CA ALA A 325 9.18 -25.69 -7.82
C ALA A 325 8.08 -25.75 -8.89
N GLY A 326 8.13 -24.82 -9.85
CA GLY A 326 7.13 -24.65 -10.92
C GLY A 326 6.60 -23.20 -10.97
N PRO A 327 5.75 -22.85 -11.94
CA PRO A 327 5.36 -23.68 -13.08
C PRO A 327 6.51 -23.84 -14.08
N GLN A 328 6.61 -25.00 -14.72
CA GLN A 328 7.41 -25.21 -15.94
C GLN A 328 6.52 -25.74 -17.05
N THR A 329 6.69 -25.27 -18.28
CA THR A 329 5.85 -25.69 -19.41
C THR A 329 6.61 -26.64 -20.32
N ALA A 330 6.09 -27.86 -20.49
CA ALA A 330 6.65 -28.87 -21.38
C ALA A 330 5.56 -29.88 -21.77
N ASP A 331 5.66 -30.42 -22.98
CA ASP A 331 4.76 -31.46 -23.52
C ASP A 331 3.26 -31.13 -23.47
N GLY A 332 2.91 -29.85 -23.41
CA GLY A 332 1.51 -29.39 -23.31
C GLY A 332 0.95 -29.36 -21.89
N TYR A 333 1.77 -29.64 -20.87
CA TYR A 333 1.40 -29.61 -19.46
C TYR A 333 2.14 -28.50 -18.71
N THR A 334 1.52 -28.03 -17.62
CA THR A 334 2.17 -27.20 -16.62
C THR A 334 2.65 -28.09 -15.48
N TRP A 335 3.96 -28.19 -15.31
CA TRP A 335 4.62 -29.09 -14.39
C TRP A 335 4.97 -28.41 -13.07
N TRP A 336 4.81 -29.16 -11.99
CA TRP A 336 5.11 -28.75 -10.62
C TRP A 336 5.91 -29.83 -9.91
N ARG A 337 6.99 -29.41 -9.25
CA ARG A 337 7.78 -30.29 -8.40
C ARG A 337 7.15 -30.35 -7.03
N VAL A 338 6.71 -31.51 -6.59
CA VAL A 338 6.02 -31.70 -5.31
C VAL A 338 6.84 -32.63 -4.42
N ALA A 339 7.05 -32.24 -3.17
CA ALA A 339 7.56 -33.10 -2.11
C ALA A 339 6.38 -33.73 -1.37
N PHE A 340 6.09 -34.99 -1.67
CA PHE A 340 4.98 -35.75 -1.08
C PHE A 340 5.30 -36.19 0.35
N ASN A 341 4.27 -36.24 1.20
CA ASN A 341 4.39 -36.64 2.60
C ASN A 341 4.89 -38.08 2.77
N SER A 342 4.73 -38.91 1.75
CA SER A 342 5.27 -40.26 1.65
C SER A 342 6.80 -40.31 1.48
N GLY A 343 7.45 -39.14 1.34
CA GLY A 343 8.90 -38.97 1.25
C GLY A 343 9.44 -38.95 -0.19
N GLN A 344 8.58 -39.07 -1.21
CA GLN A 344 8.99 -38.97 -2.61
C GLN A 344 8.90 -37.52 -3.09
N THR A 345 9.85 -37.08 -3.91
CA THR A 345 9.85 -35.73 -4.51
C THR A 345 10.11 -35.84 -6.00
N GLY A 346 9.30 -35.14 -6.81
CA GLY A 346 9.49 -35.09 -8.25
C GLY A 346 8.45 -34.22 -8.95
N TRP A 347 8.52 -34.16 -10.28
CA TRP A 347 7.68 -33.34 -11.13
C TRP A 347 6.40 -34.07 -11.52
N CYS A 348 5.27 -33.38 -11.47
CA CYS A 348 3.97 -33.90 -11.87
C CYS A 348 3.14 -32.82 -12.54
N ALA A 349 2.19 -33.23 -13.38
CA ALA A 349 1.35 -32.30 -14.11
C ALA A 349 0.31 -31.66 -13.17
N GLY A 350 0.29 -30.33 -13.14
CA GLY A 350 -0.51 -29.53 -12.20
C GLY A 350 -2.01 -29.64 -12.39
N GLU A 351 -2.47 -30.08 -13.56
CA GLU A 351 -3.88 -30.37 -13.82
C GLU A 351 -4.43 -31.58 -13.05
N TYR A 352 -3.55 -32.39 -12.44
CA TYR A 352 -3.93 -33.49 -11.54
C TYR A 352 -3.63 -33.19 -10.07
N LEU A 353 -3.43 -31.92 -9.74
CA LEU A 353 -3.22 -31.45 -8.37
C LEU A 353 -4.36 -30.49 -8.01
N ASP A 354 -4.86 -30.60 -6.78
CA ASP A 354 -5.72 -29.60 -6.16
C ASP A 354 -5.04 -29.06 -4.90
N ALA A 355 -5.37 -27.82 -4.53
CA ALA A 355 -4.97 -27.28 -3.25
C ALA A 355 -5.56 -28.13 -2.10
N ALA A 356 -4.70 -28.67 -1.24
CA ALA A 356 -5.13 -29.43 -0.08
C ALA A 356 -5.16 -28.52 1.16
N PRO A 357 -6.13 -28.67 2.08
CA PRO A 357 -6.09 -27.99 3.37
C PRO A 357 -4.79 -28.36 4.08
N VAL A 358 -4.09 -27.42 4.70
CA VAL A 358 -3.22 -27.81 5.83
C VAL A 358 -4.15 -28.43 6.86
N ASP A 359 -3.84 -29.64 7.33
CA ASP A 359 -4.63 -30.27 8.38
C ASP A 359 -4.52 -29.37 9.62
N GLY A 360 -5.50 -28.49 9.81
CA GLY A 360 -5.57 -27.60 10.94
C GLY A 360 -5.81 -28.41 12.20
N HIS A 361 -5.15 -28.04 13.28
CA HIS A 361 -5.67 -28.28 14.62
C HIS A 361 -7.10 -27.74 14.66
N GLY A 362 -8.07 -28.64 14.53
CA GLY A 362 -9.48 -28.30 14.62
C GLY A 362 -9.78 -27.74 16.00
N VAL A 363 -10.32 -26.52 16.05
CA VAL A 363 -11.19 -26.12 17.15
C VAL A 363 -12.48 -26.93 17.03
N GLY A 364 -12.42 -28.15 17.54
CA GLY A 364 -13.60 -28.98 17.76
C GLY A 364 -14.46 -28.34 18.83
N HIS A 365 -15.68 -27.95 18.47
CA HIS A 365 -16.77 -27.80 19.42
C HIS A 365 -16.96 -29.14 20.17
N GLY A 366 -16.52 -29.18 21.42
CA GLY A 366 -16.81 -30.23 22.39
C GLY A 366 -17.70 -29.68 23.49
N ASP A 367 -18.98 -30.06 23.43
CA ASP A 367 -19.89 -30.04 24.56
C ASP A 367 -19.72 -31.37 25.29
N ASP A 368 -19.16 -31.35 26.49
CA ASP A 368 -19.14 -32.51 27.37
C ASP A 368 -18.92 -32.10 28.83
N GLY A 369 -20.04 -32.02 29.55
CA GLY A 369 -20.05 -32.17 30.99
C GLY A 369 -19.62 -33.58 31.41
N ALA A 370 -19.03 -33.63 32.60
CA ALA A 370 -19.03 -34.72 33.58
C ALA A 370 -18.59 -36.13 33.12
N ASP A 371 -17.47 -36.62 33.66
CA ASP A 371 -17.45 -37.70 34.67
C ASP A 371 -16.01 -38.15 35.03
N GLY A 372 -15.78 -38.41 36.34
CA GLY A 372 -14.79 -39.29 37.02
C GLY A 372 -13.39 -39.49 36.42
N GLY A 373 -12.28 -39.35 37.14
CA GLY A 373 -11.99 -39.80 38.50
C GLY A 373 -10.64 -40.55 38.50
N ASP A 374 -9.85 -40.34 39.56
CA ASP A 374 -8.68 -41.12 40.04
C ASP A 374 -7.43 -41.11 39.13
N GLY A 375 -6.17 -40.95 39.58
CA GLY A 375 -5.49 -40.82 40.87
C GLY A 375 -4.02 -40.44 40.56
N ASP A 376 -3.31 -39.79 41.49
CA ASP A 376 -2.10 -40.35 42.18
C ASP A 376 -0.85 -40.38 41.23
N ASP A 377 0.39 -40.00 41.53
CA ASP A 377 1.15 -39.58 42.71
C ASP A 377 2.64 -39.42 42.28
N GLY A 378 3.43 -38.60 43.00
CA GLY A 378 4.92 -38.54 42.90
C GLY A 378 5.46 -37.20 42.36
N ALA A 379 5.85 -36.17 43.13
CA ALA A 379 6.72 -36.07 44.31
C ALA A 379 8.25 -36.09 43.98
N ASP A 380 8.90 -34.99 44.36
CA ASP A 380 10.29 -34.82 44.87
C ASP A 380 11.42 -34.68 43.84
N GLY A 381 12.09 -33.51 43.71
CA GLY A 381 13.18 -32.97 44.55
C GLY A 381 14.41 -32.75 43.63
N GLY A 382 15.35 -31.81 43.74
CA GLY A 382 15.85 -30.92 44.77
C GLY A 382 17.35 -30.72 44.46
N ASP A 383 17.75 -29.45 44.30
CA ASP A 383 19.05 -28.77 44.51
C ASP A 383 20.41 -29.49 44.32
N GLY A 384 21.37 -28.80 43.69
CA GLY A 384 22.80 -29.15 43.74
C GLY A 384 23.72 -28.22 42.96
N ASP A 385 24.50 -27.44 43.70
CA ASP A 385 25.41 -26.36 43.31
C ASP A 385 26.82 -26.87 42.90
N ASP A 386 27.62 -25.93 42.36
CA ASP A 386 29.08 -25.72 42.37
C ASP A 386 30.14 -26.78 41.96
N GLY A 387 31.04 -26.37 41.02
CA GLY A 387 32.41 -26.90 40.90
C GLY A 387 33.17 -26.60 39.58
N ALA A 388 34.04 -25.59 39.60
CA ALA A 388 35.16 -25.36 38.67
C ALA A 388 36.18 -26.54 38.75
N ASP A 389 37.23 -26.78 37.94
CA ASP A 389 38.11 -26.04 37.03
C ASP A 389 39.07 -27.06 36.33
N GLY A 390 39.61 -26.75 35.13
CA GLY A 390 40.75 -27.50 34.55
C GLY A 390 41.08 -27.21 33.07
N GLY A 391 42.06 -26.32 32.82
CA GLY A 391 42.72 -26.09 31.52
C GLY A 391 43.60 -27.28 31.06
N GLU A 392 44.21 -27.33 29.87
CA GLU A 392 44.70 -26.28 28.97
C GLU A 392 44.67 -26.77 27.50
N GLY A 393 44.51 -25.83 26.58
CA GLY A 393 44.72 -26.00 25.14
C GLY A 393 44.66 -24.62 24.47
N ASP A 394 45.79 -23.93 24.49
CA ASP A 394 46.03 -22.62 23.87
C ASP A 394 45.93 -22.72 22.34
N ASP A 395 44.76 -22.40 21.81
CA ASP A 395 44.50 -22.11 20.40
C ASP A 395 43.90 -20.69 20.29
N GLY A 396 44.62 -19.65 20.72
CA GLY A 396 44.48 -18.26 20.25
C GLY A 396 43.10 -17.71 19.83
N GLY A 397 42.05 -17.88 20.63
CA GLY A 397 40.74 -17.25 20.41
C GLY A 397 40.51 -16.10 21.39
N SER A 398 40.20 -14.91 20.89
CA SER A 398 39.63 -13.81 21.68
C SER A 398 38.36 -14.27 22.41
N ASP A 399 38.04 -13.67 23.56
CA ASP A 399 36.70 -13.81 24.15
C ASP A 399 35.65 -13.51 23.05
N PRO A 400 34.54 -14.28 22.98
CA PRO A 400 33.54 -14.12 21.95
C PRO A 400 32.93 -12.71 22.00
N THR A 401 32.71 -12.12 20.82
CA THR A 401 32.26 -10.73 20.66
C THR A 401 30.82 -10.51 21.16
N PHE A 402 30.00 -11.58 21.16
CA PHE A 402 28.61 -11.60 21.62
C PHE A 402 28.37 -12.80 22.57
N ALA A 403 27.24 -12.82 23.26
CA ALA A 403 26.75 -13.93 24.07
C ALA A 403 25.32 -14.35 23.65
N GLU A 404 24.93 -15.59 23.96
CA GLU A 404 23.54 -16.05 23.75
C GLU A 404 22.57 -15.18 24.56
N GLY A 405 21.50 -14.70 23.92
CA GLY A 405 20.54 -13.74 24.44
C GLY A 405 20.87 -12.27 24.14
N ASP A 406 22.05 -11.97 23.57
CA ASP A 406 22.37 -10.60 23.13
C ASP A 406 21.54 -10.21 21.90
N THR A 407 21.18 -8.94 21.82
CA THR A 407 20.57 -8.35 20.62
C THR A 407 21.66 -7.81 19.70
N VAL A 408 21.62 -8.19 18.42
CA VAL A 408 22.56 -7.75 17.39
C VAL A 408 21.84 -7.24 16.15
N HIS A 409 22.52 -6.40 15.36
CA HIS A 409 21.97 -5.78 14.16
C HIS A 409 22.85 -6.06 12.94
N ALA A 410 22.22 -6.28 11.78
CA ALA A 410 22.94 -6.40 10.53
C ALA A 410 23.46 -5.02 10.07
N THR A 411 24.78 -4.85 9.94
CA THR A 411 25.38 -3.56 9.49
C THR A 411 25.32 -3.36 7.98
N THR A 412 24.82 -4.36 7.25
CA THR A 412 24.61 -4.34 5.80
C THR A 412 23.59 -5.41 5.44
N SER A 413 23.21 -5.52 4.16
CA SER A 413 22.44 -6.66 3.68
C SER A 413 23.21 -7.97 3.93
N LEU A 414 22.69 -8.81 4.81
CA LEU A 414 23.42 -9.93 5.40
C LEU A 414 22.75 -11.27 5.11
N ASN A 415 23.50 -12.13 4.44
CA ASN A 415 23.10 -13.51 4.17
C ASN A 415 23.03 -14.33 5.46
N THR A 416 21.86 -14.90 5.71
CA THR A 416 21.55 -15.85 6.79
C THR A 416 21.40 -17.23 6.19
N ARG A 417 22.08 -18.25 6.74
CA ARG A 417 22.19 -19.59 6.14
C ARG A 417 21.71 -20.69 7.08
N LYS A 418 21.38 -21.87 6.54
CA LYS A 418 20.86 -22.98 7.37
C LYS A 418 21.91 -23.53 8.33
N GLN A 419 23.19 -23.42 7.98
CA GLN A 419 24.35 -23.87 8.74
C GLN A 419 25.49 -22.85 8.62
N PRO A 420 26.50 -22.85 9.52
CA PRO A 420 27.68 -22.01 9.40
C PRO A 420 28.51 -22.36 8.16
N GLY A 421 28.70 -21.41 7.25
CA GLY A 421 29.55 -21.58 6.07
C GLY A 421 29.06 -20.82 4.84
N THR A 422 29.99 -20.27 4.07
CA THR A 422 29.71 -19.47 2.86
C THR A 422 29.07 -20.27 1.72
N GLY A 423 29.26 -21.59 1.71
CA GLY A 423 28.67 -22.52 0.74
C GLY A 423 27.32 -23.11 1.15
N GLU A 424 26.85 -22.84 2.36
CA GLU A 424 25.62 -23.43 2.92
C GLU A 424 24.37 -22.78 2.35
N GLU A 425 23.23 -23.50 2.38
CA GLU A 425 21.97 -23.01 1.81
C GLU A 425 21.57 -21.67 2.43
N LEU A 426 21.39 -20.67 1.57
CA LEU A 426 20.90 -19.35 1.96
C LEU A 426 19.45 -19.48 2.40
N VAL A 427 19.17 -19.12 3.65
CA VAL A 427 17.82 -19.08 4.23
C VAL A 427 17.15 -17.77 3.86
N GLU A 428 17.86 -16.66 4.06
CA GLU A 428 17.37 -15.30 3.82
C GLU A 428 18.54 -14.35 3.64
N THR A 429 18.34 -13.21 2.99
CA THR A 429 19.25 -12.05 3.08
C THR A 429 18.53 -10.94 3.83
N VAL A 430 18.87 -10.76 5.10
CA VAL A 430 18.24 -9.69 5.89
C VAL A 430 18.79 -8.34 5.48
N SER A 431 17.96 -7.30 5.54
CA SER A 431 18.36 -5.93 5.24
C SER A 431 19.33 -5.38 6.28
N SER A 432 20.10 -4.36 5.89
CA SER A 432 20.84 -3.54 6.86
C SER A 432 19.88 -2.98 7.92
N GLY A 433 20.31 -2.91 9.17
CA GLY A 433 19.51 -2.48 10.32
C GLY A 433 18.60 -3.56 10.92
N ALA A 434 18.44 -4.73 10.27
CA ALA A 434 17.62 -5.80 10.81
C ALA A 434 18.13 -6.25 12.19
N THR A 435 17.22 -6.50 13.13
CA THR A 435 17.54 -6.90 14.51
C THR A 435 17.39 -8.41 14.69
N ALA A 436 18.35 -9.03 15.37
CA ALA A 436 18.33 -10.43 15.75
C ALA A 436 18.68 -10.65 17.23
N GLU A 437 18.14 -11.71 17.81
CA GLU A 437 18.62 -12.28 19.05
C GLU A 437 19.68 -13.35 18.74
N VAL A 438 20.80 -13.33 19.47
CA VAL A 438 21.82 -14.38 19.40
C VAL A 438 21.30 -15.63 20.09
N VAL A 439 21.10 -16.70 19.34
CA VAL A 439 20.55 -17.97 19.86
C VAL A 439 21.59 -19.06 20.00
N ASN A 440 22.75 -18.95 19.33
CA ASN A 440 23.85 -19.92 19.45
C ASN A 440 25.16 -19.38 18.82
N GLY A 441 26.31 -19.99 19.13
CA GLY A 441 27.62 -19.64 18.58
C GLY A 441 28.64 -19.23 19.65
N PRO A 442 29.85 -18.76 19.24
CA PRO A 442 30.32 -18.66 17.86
C PRO A 442 30.73 -20.02 17.29
N VAL A 443 30.69 -20.13 15.95
CA VAL A 443 31.27 -21.27 15.19
C VAL A 443 32.16 -20.73 14.07
N ASP A 444 33.42 -21.15 14.04
CA ASP A 444 34.35 -20.76 12.97
C ASP A 444 34.21 -21.68 11.74
N ALA A 445 33.92 -21.09 10.59
CA ALA A 445 33.81 -21.81 9.31
C ALA A 445 34.20 -20.89 8.14
N ASP A 446 34.88 -21.45 7.13
CA ASP A 446 35.33 -20.73 5.93
C ASP A 446 36.16 -19.44 6.19
N GLY A 447 36.83 -19.36 7.34
CA GLY A 447 37.62 -18.19 7.73
C GLY A 447 36.80 -17.03 8.30
N TYR A 448 35.54 -17.26 8.65
CA TYR A 448 34.65 -16.32 9.31
C TYR A 448 34.11 -16.90 10.63
N THR A 449 33.82 -16.01 11.58
CA THR A 449 33.06 -16.34 12.80
C THR A 449 31.57 -16.25 12.48
N TRP A 450 30.80 -17.30 12.77
CA TRP A 450 29.36 -17.37 12.52
C TRP A 450 28.57 -17.43 13.82
N TRP A 451 27.42 -16.75 13.82
CA TRP A 451 26.47 -16.71 14.92
C TRP A 451 25.12 -17.24 14.47
N GLY A 452 24.51 -18.08 15.29
CA GLY A 452 23.14 -18.52 15.14
C GLY A 452 22.22 -17.43 15.66
N LEU A 453 21.35 -16.93 14.81
CA LEU A 453 20.52 -15.76 15.04
C LEU A 453 19.05 -16.07 14.81
N HIS A 454 18.18 -15.43 15.59
CA HIS A 454 16.77 -15.29 15.31
C HIS A 454 16.48 -13.87 14.88
N TRP A 455 16.31 -13.66 13.57
CA TRP A 455 15.91 -12.38 13.01
C TRP A 455 14.43 -12.15 13.27
N GLN A 456 14.11 -11.23 14.19
CA GLN A 456 12.78 -11.11 14.78
C GLN A 456 11.73 -10.65 13.75
N ALA A 457 12.07 -9.65 12.93
CA ALA A 457 11.17 -9.10 11.91
C ALA A 457 10.94 -10.06 10.72
N ALA A 458 11.99 -10.77 10.30
CA ALA A 458 11.90 -11.79 9.25
C ALA A 458 11.38 -13.14 9.78
N ASN A 459 11.27 -13.28 11.10
CA ASN A 459 11.02 -14.52 11.84
C ASN A 459 11.83 -15.71 11.30
N VAL A 460 13.12 -15.47 11.03
CA VAL A 460 14.04 -16.45 10.41
C VAL A 460 15.12 -16.83 11.41
N TRP A 461 15.36 -18.14 11.54
CA TRP A 461 16.51 -18.68 12.25
C TRP A 461 17.58 -19.11 11.26
N GLY A 462 18.83 -18.70 11.50
CA GLY A 462 19.96 -19.19 10.73
C GLY A 462 21.28 -18.58 11.17
N TRP A 463 22.31 -18.85 10.39
CA TRP A 463 23.69 -18.51 10.70
C TRP A 463 24.18 -17.34 9.83
N SER A 464 24.72 -16.32 10.48
CA SER A 464 25.23 -15.09 9.84
C SER A 464 26.63 -14.74 10.36
N VAL A 465 27.40 -14.01 9.56
CA VAL A 465 28.82 -13.71 9.85
C VAL A 465 28.96 -12.53 10.80
N GLU A 466 29.75 -12.71 11.87
CA GLU A 466 30.04 -11.72 12.93
C GLU A 466 30.49 -10.35 12.41
N GLN A 467 31.33 -10.33 11.36
CA GLN A 467 31.87 -9.11 10.79
C GLN A 467 30.80 -8.08 10.37
N TYR A 468 29.58 -8.56 10.08
CA TYR A 468 28.46 -7.73 9.64
C TYR A 468 27.37 -7.61 10.71
N LEU A 469 27.73 -7.89 11.97
CA LEU A 469 26.86 -7.75 13.13
C LEU A 469 27.45 -6.71 14.08
N ASP A 470 26.60 -5.87 14.66
CA ASP A 470 26.94 -5.03 15.81
C ASP A 470 25.95 -5.21 16.95
N ALA A 471 26.31 -4.80 18.16
CA ALA A 471 25.49 -4.96 19.37
C ALA A 471 24.43 -3.85 19.57
N GLY A 472 23.91 -3.26 18.49
CA GLY A 472 22.90 -2.20 18.57
C GLY A 472 23.51 -0.82 18.70
N GLY A 473 24.23 -0.43 17.64
CA GLY A 473 24.80 0.92 17.51
C GLY A 473 24.71 1.56 16.12
N GLY A 474 24.05 0.97 15.13
CA GLY A 474 23.90 1.59 13.81
C GLY A 474 22.74 1.01 12.99
N GLY A 475 21.69 1.80 12.78
CA GLY A 475 20.54 1.38 11.96
C GLY A 475 19.23 2.13 12.19
N ASN A 476 19.28 3.31 12.82
CA ASN A 476 18.08 4.08 13.15
C ASN A 476 18.09 5.44 12.44
N GLU A 477 18.63 5.50 11.23
CA GLU A 477 18.74 6.74 10.45
C GLU A 477 17.33 7.28 10.08
N PRO A 478 17.16 8.61 9.97
CA PRO A 478 15.91 9.20 9.50
C PRO A 478 15.49 8.66 8.12
N SER A 479 14.22 8.25 7.98
CA SER A 479 13.71 7.62 6.75
C SER A 479 12.76 8.53 5.96
N THR A 480 12.92 8.57 4.64
CA THR A 480 11.97 9.24 3.72
C THR A 480 10.68 8.45 3.51
N ASP A 481 10.60 7.21 3.98
CA ASP A 481 9.38 6.39 3.99
C ASP A 481 8.52 6.62 5.24
N PHE A 482 8.90 7.57 6.11
CA PHE A 482 8.12 7.96 7.29
C PHE A 482 6.70 8.42 6.92
N ASP A 483 5.70 7.85 7.57
CA ASP A 483 4.28 8.12 7.34
C ASP A 483 3.50 8.34 8.65
N VAL A 484 2.18 8.46 8.55
CA VAL A 484 1.31 8.76 9.71
C VAL A 484 1.20 7.59 10.69
N GLU A 485 1.54 6.36 10.28
CA GLU A 485 1.50 5.13 11.08
C GLU A 485 2.87 4.76 11.66
N THR A 486 3.90 5.54 11.36
CA THR A 486 5.24 5.29 11.87
C THR A 486 5.28 5.53 13.39
N ASP A 487 5.90 4.59 14.12
CA ASP A 487 5.99 4.62 15.58
C ASP A 487 6.92 5.76 16.04
N LEU A 488 6.35 6.75 16.72
CA LEU A 488 7.03 7.94 17.21
C LEU A 488 7.90 7.66 18.45
N THR A 489 7.74 6.48 19.06
CA THR A 489 8.52 6.05 20.23
C THR A 489 9.80 5.33 19.87
N VAL A 490 10.03 5.10 18.56
CA VAL A 490 11.31 4.61 18.05
C VAL A 490 12.23 5.83 17.88
N PRO A 491 13.35 5.92 18.63
CA PRO A 491 14.35 6.98 18.46
C PRO A 491 14.89 6.99 17.02
N VAL A 492 15.75 7.94 16.66
CA VAL A 492 16.56 7.91 15.43
C VAL A 492 18.01 8.26 15.75
N ASP A 493 18.95 7.63 15.06
CA ASP A 493 20.37 7.95 15.07
C ASP A 493 20.57 9.19 14.21
N VAL A 494 20.69 10.34 14.87
CA VAL A 494 20.83 11.64 14.23
C VAL A 494 21.52 12.59 15.19
N THR A 495 22.43 13.41 14.68
CA THR A 495 23.06 14.46 15.46
C THR A 495 22.24 15.74 15.42
N GLY A 496 22.39 16.60 16.44
CA GLY A 496 21.77 17.92 16.41
C GLY A 496 22.19 18.75 15.20
N GLN A 497 23.46 18.62 14.78
CA GLN A 497 23.96 19.34 13.61
C GLN A 497 23.27 18.89 12.31
N GLU A 498 22.96 17.61 12.14
CA GLU A 498 22.24 17.11 10.96
C GLU A 498 20.80 17.64 10.89
N ILE A 499 20.10 17.70 12.03
CA ILE A 499 18.77 18.33 12.09
C ILE A 499 18.85 19.82 11.76
N ASP A 500 19.85 20.53 12.31
CA ASP A 500 20.05 21.96 12.05
C ASP A 500 20.37 22.23 10.58
N ASP A 501 21.23 21.42 9.97
CA ASP A 501 21.61 21.51 8.56
C ASP A 501 20.41 21.22 7.65
N ALA A 502 19.58 20.22 7.99
CA ALA A 502 18.36 19.88 7.24
C ALA A 502 17.31 21.01 7.31
N ILE A 503 17.10 21.62 8.48
CA ILE A 503 16.24 22.80 8.61
C ILE A 503 16.80 23.96 7.79
N ALA A 504 18.11 24.19 7.84
CA ALA A 504 18.77 25.26 7.13
C ALA A 504 18.78 25.07 5.60
N ALA A 505 18.77 23.83 5.10
CA ALA A 505 18.69 23.52 3.68
C ALA A 505 17.38 24.03 3.06
N GLU A 506 16.26 23.85 3.77
CA GLU A 506 14.95 24.33 3.36
C GLU A 506 14.73 25.81 3.67
N ARG A 507 15.15 26.22 4.87
CA ARG A 507 14.93 27.58 5.36
C ARG A 507 16.12 28.09 6.19
N PRO A 508 17.15 28.65 5.54
CA PRO A 508 18.37 29.11 6.21
C PRO A 508 18.16 30.20 7.27
N ASP A 509 17.06 30.94 7.19
CA ASP A 509 16.69 32.02 8.12
C ASP A 509 15.72 31.56 9.23
N SER A 510 15.40 30.27 9.30
CA SER A 510 14.51 29.70 10.31
C SER A 510 15.08 29.91 11.72
N PRO A 511 14.30 30.50 12.65
CA PRO A 511 14.66 30.56 14.06
C PRO A 511 14.79 29.20 14.76
N LEU A 512 14.43 28.10 14.09
CA LEU A 512 14.63 26.75 14.60
C LEU A 512 16.04 26.20 14.36
N VAL A 513 16.84 26.82 13.48
CA VAL A 513 18.25 26.44 13.29
C VAL A 513 19.02 26.71 14.59
N GLY A 514 19.71 25.68 15.09
CA GLY A 514 20.41 25.66 16.37
C GLY A 514 19.67 24.93 17.49
N LEU A 515 18.50 24.33 17.20
CA LEU A 515 17.72 23.52 18.16
C LEU A 515 17.96 22.02 18.03
N GLY A 516 18.75 21.57 17.06
CA GLY A 516 19.01 20.15 16.83
C GLY A 516 19.39 19.37 18.10
N ASP A 517 20.35 19.90 18.88
CA ASP A 517 20.78 19.27 20.15
C ASP A 517 19.63 19.18 21.16
N ALA A 518 18.69 20.12 21.16
CA ALA A 518 17.53 20.09 22.05
C ALA A 518 16.53 18.98 21.66
N PHE A 519 16.35 18.73 20.36
CA PHE A 519 15.50 17.62 19.88
C PHE A 519 16.13 16.25 20.20
N VAL A 520 17.44 16.12 20.00
CA VAL A 520 18.17 14.88 20.35
C VAL A 520 18.14 14.64 21.86
N ALA A 521 18.40 15.67 22.68
CA ALA A 521 18.32 15.55 24.13
C ALA A 521 16.92 15.12 24.61
N ALA A 522 15.86 15.69 24.04
CA ALA A 522 14.49 15.30 24.36
C ALA A 522 14.15 13.87 23.86
N GLN A 523 14.76 13.41 22.77
CA GLN A 523 14.63 12.02 22.34
C GLN A 523 15.26 11.07 23.36
N GLU A 524 16.47 11.37 23.83
CA GLU A 524 17.17 10.58 24.85
C GLU A 524 16.42 10.55 26.20
N GLU A 525 15.78 11.67 26.57
CA GLU A 525 15.07 11.79 27.83
C GLU A 525 13.67 11.16 27.81
N TYR A 526 12.92 11.35 26.72
CA TYR A 526 11.49 11.00 26.65
C TYR A 526 11.18 9.85 25.69
N GLY A 527 12.16 9.34 24.94
CA GLY A 527 11.95 8.28 23.96
C GLY A 527 11.10 8.70 22.76
N VAL A 528 11.13 9.99 22.38
CA VAL A 528 10.33 10.55 21.28
C VAL A 528 11.25 10.84 20.09
N ASN A 529 10.91 10.35 18.90
CA ASN A 529 11.71 10.49 17.68
C ASN A 529 12.10 11.95 17.36
N ALA A 530 13.40 12.25 17.34
CA ALA A 530 13.97 13.60 17.25
C ALA A 530 13.59 14.36 15.97
N VAL A 531 13.56 13.68 14.81
CA VAL A 531 13.19 14.31 13.53
C VAL A 531 11.70 14.63 13.49
N TYR A 532 10.86 13.80 14.10
CA TYR A 532 9.45 14.13 14.32
C TYR A 532 9.28 15.37 15.21
N GLN A 533 10.05 15.50 16.31
CA GLN A 533 9.98 16.70 17.16
C GLN A 533 10.25 17.98 16.35
N ALA A 534 11.28 17.95 15.49
CA ALA A 534 11.62 19.04 14.60
C ALA A 534 10.51 19.33 13.58
N ALA A 535 9.96 18.29 12.92
CA ALA A 535 8.87 18.40 11.96
C ALA A 535 7.59 19.01 12.57
N HIS A 536 7.26 18.59 13.79
CA HIS A 536 6.14 19.11 14.56
C HIS A 536 6.37 20.59 14.92
N ALA A 537 7.57 20.96 15.39
CA ALA A 537 7.91 22.35 15.65
C ALA A 537 7.82 23.22 14.38
N ILE A 538 8.27 22.73 13.23
CA ILE A 538 8.16 23.42 11.93
C ILE A 538 6.71 23.73 11.61
N HIS A 539 5.84 22.71 11.73
CA HIS A 539 4.42 22.82 11.40
C HIS A 539 3.73 23.89 12.25
N GLU A 540 3.84 23.78 13.57
CA GLU A 540 3.10 24.59 14.54
C GLU A 540 3.57 26.05 14.61
N SER A 541 4.84 26.29 14.31
CA SER A 541 5.43 27.63 14.42
C SER A 541 5.69 28.30 13.07
N ALA A 542 5.27 27.70 11.96
CA ALA A 542 5.62 28.14 10.62
C ALA A 542 7.15 28.35 10.50
N TRP A 543 7.90 27.28 10.75
CA TRP A 543 9.37 27.27 10.83
C TRP A 543 9.94 28.27 11.85
N GLY A 544 9.35 28.35 13.04
CA GLY A 544 9.80 29.22 14.12
C GLY A 544 9.38 30.68 13.98
N THR A 545 8.73 31.10 12.90
CA THR A 545 8.47 32.52 12.60
C THR A 545 7.13 33.06 13.11
N SER A 546 6.24 32.20 13.61
CA SER A 546 4.94 32.63 14.14
C SER A 546 5.09 33.63 15.30
N THR A 547 4.10 34.51 15.46
CA THR A 547 4.09 35.49 16.55
C THR A 547 4.13 34.81 17.93
N ILE A 548 3.46 33.67 18.09
CA ILE A 548 3.49 32.90 19.35
C ILE A 548 4.89 32.33 19.59
N ALA A 549 5.55 31.77 18.58
CA ALA A 549 6.93 31.32 18.72
C ALA A 549 7.86 32.48 19.09
N GLN A 550 7.80 33.60 18.37
CA GLN A 550 8.71 34.72 18.58
C GLN A 550 8.47 35.50 19.88
N ASP A 551 7.24 35.66 20.33
CA ASP A 551 6.94 36.45 21.54
C ASP A 551 6.95 35.60 22.81
N LYS A 552 6.54 34.33 22.70
CA LYS A 552 6.36 33.43 23.85
C LYS A 552 7.36 32.28 23.92
N ARG A 553 8.27 32.17 22.95
CA ARG A 553 9.21 31.05 22.82
C ARG A 553 8.51 29.70 22.72
N ASN A 554 7.30 29.68 22.15
CA ASN A 554 6.45 28.49 22.07
C ASN A 554 6.35 28.01 20.63
N VAL A 555 7.16 27.00 20.28
CA VAL A 555 7.29 26.50 18.90
C VAL A 555 6.28 25.40 18.53
N TYR A 556 5.49 24.92 19.50
CA TYR A 556 4.46 23.90 19.30
C TYR A 556 3.02 24.43 19.47
N GLY A 557 2.86 25.75 19.65
CA GLY A 557 1.55 26.34 19.92
C GLY A 557 0.92 25.88 21.24
N TRP A 558 1.70 25.30 22.17
CA TRP A 558 1.17 24.60 23.34
C TRP A 558 0.31 25.51 24.23
N GLY A 559 -0.94 25.10 24.46
CA GLY A 559 -1.94 25.85 25.24
C GLY A 559 -2.66 26.95 24.46
N ALA A 560 -2.40 27.13 23.17
CA ALA A 560 -3.21 28.01 22.32
C ALA A 560 -4.63 27.42 22.19
N VAL A 561 -5.66 28.21 22.51
CA VAL A 561 -7.07 27.79 22.41
C VAL A 561 -7.79 28.60 21.34
N ASP A 562 -8.72 27.99 20.62
CA ASP A 562 -9.42 28.57 19.44
C ASP A 562 -10.00 29.97 19.68
N SER A 563 -10.48 30.24 20.90
CA SER A 563 -11.12 31.52 21.25
C SER A 563 -10.14 32.67 21.51
N SER A 564 -8.87 32.37 21.83
CA SER A 564 -7.81 33.35 22.02
C SER A 564 -6.43 32.68 21.93
N PRO A 565 -5.98 32.30 20.72
CA PRO A 565 -4.79 31.47 20.55
C PRO A 565 -3.54 32.10 21.15
N TYR A 566 -3.36 33.41 20.92
CA TYR A 566 -2.22 34.14 21.43
C TYR A 566 -2.23 34.25 22.96
N GLU A 567 -3.35 34.59 23.60
CA GLU A 567 -3.39 34.76 25.08
C GLU A 567 -3.27 33.42 25.81
N GLY A 568 -3.90 32.36 25.28
CA GLY A 568 -3.88 31.01 25.86
C GLY A 568 -2.51 30.33 25.79
N ALA A 569 -1.73 30.60 24.73
CA ALA A 569 -0.43 29.96 24.53
C ALA A 569 0.50 30.15 25.74
N LYS A 570 1.10 29.06 26.20
CA LYS A 570 2.03 29.07 27.33
C LYS A 570 3.34 29.77 26.93
N PRO A 571 3.87 30.72 27.73
CA PRO A 571 5.20 31.26 27.52
C PRO A 571 6.28 30.35 28.11
N PHE A 572 7.43 30.30 27.44
CA PHE A 572 8.62 29.56 27.85
C PHE A 572 9.83 30.49 27.96
N GLU A 573 10.86 30.04 28.71
CA GLU A 573 12.08 30.83 28.92
C GLU A 573 12.97 30.87 27.66
N SER A 574 12.97 29.79 26.88
CA SER A 574 13.69 29.65 25.61
C SER A 574 12.97 28.63 24.71
N PHE A 575 13.45 28.46 23.48
CA PHE A 575 12.92 27.43 22.58
C PHE A 575 13.25 26.02 23.06
N GLU A 576 14.44 25.80 23.59
CA GLU A 576 14.89 24.54 24.18
C GLU A 576 13.99 24.15 25.37
N ALA A 577 13.66 25.11 26.24
CA ALA A 577 12.73 24.88 27.36
C ALA A 577 11.30 24.57 26.89
N CYS A 578 10.91 25.02 25.69
CA CYS A 578 9.65 24.64 25.07
C CYS A 578 9.71 23.21 24.52
N VAL A 579 10.81 22.81 23.85
CA VAL A 579 11.02 21.45 23.35
C VAL A 579 10.96 20.45 24.47
N ASP A 580 11.79 20.63 25.50
CA ASP A 580 11.84 19.77 26.68
C ASP A 580 10.44 19.58 27.32
N TYR A 581 9.77 20.69 27.66
CA TYR A 581 8.47 20.63 28.31
C TYR A 581 7.38 19.98 27.45
N VAL A 582 7.31 20.31 26.16
CA VAL A 582 6.24 19.82 25.29
C VAL A 582 6.47 18.35 24.95
N MET A 583 7.70 17.91 24.71
CA MET A 583 7.99 16.51 24.40
C MET A 583 7.74 15.59 25.59
N GLY A 584 8.04 16.02 26.82
CA GLY A 584 7.62 15.28 28.01
C GLY A 584 6.09 15.14 28.11
N GLU A 585 5.34 16.20 27.78
CA GLU A 585 3.87 16.12 27.76
C GLU A 585 3.34 15.28 26.59
N VAL A 586 4.03 15.24 25.44
CA VAL A 586 3.70 14.38 24.30
C VAL A 586 3.88 12.91 24.69
N ALA A 587 5.04 12.58 25.24
CA ALA A 587 5.34 11.23 25.74
C ALA A 587 4.29 10.78 26.77
N ASP A 588 4.09 11.54 27.84
CA ASP A 588 3.21 11.17 28.96
C ASP A 588 1.71 11.11 28.58
N ARG A 589 1.27 11.93 27.62
CA ARG A 589 -0.16 12.07 27.32
C ARG A 589 -0.60 11.32 26.08
N TYR A 590 0.20 11.29 25.04
CA TYR A 590 -0.21 10.80 23.74
C TYR A 590 0.49 9.50 23.34
N LEU A 591 1.70 9.25 23.86
CA LEU A 591 2.49 8.07 23.51
C LEU A 591 2.55 7.00 24.61
N GLU A 592 2.17 7.34 25.85
CA GLU A 592 2.13 6.39 26.98
C GLU A 592 0.87 5.49 26.97
N PRO A 593 1.03 4.16 26.86
CA PRO A 593 -0.08 3.22 26.96
C PRO A 593 -0.79 3.32 28.32
N GLY A 594 -2.06 3.73 28.31
CA GLY A 594 -2.88 3.87 29.52
C GLY A 594 -3.28 5.31 29.84
N ASN A 595 -2.72 6.31 29.15
CA ASN A 595 -3.33 7.64 29.12
C ASN A 595 -4.65 7.59 28.31
N TRP A 596 -5.66 8.38 28.69
CA TRP A 596 -6.92 8.39 27.96
C TRP A 596 -6.82 9.04 26.57
N ARG A 597 -5.76 9.81 26.31
CA ARG A 597 -5.45 10.39 24.99
C ARG A 597 -4.60 9.47 24.11
N TYR A 598 -4.13 8.34 24.64
CA TYR A 598 -3.36 7.38 23.87
C TYR A 598 -4.27 6.64 22.88
N ASN A 599 -3.94 6.71 21.59
CA ASN A 599 -4.65 5.99 20.53
C ASN A 599 -3.65 5.30 19.58
N GLY A 600 -2.51 4.84 20.13
CA GLY A 600 -1.38 4.30 19.37
C GLY A 600 -0.19 5.26 19.38
N PRO A 601 1.04 4.76 19.18
CA PRO A 601 2.26 5.56 19.28
C PRO A 601 2.57 6.34 17.99
N THR A 602 1.57 6.58 17.13
CA THR A 602 1.74 7.11 15.77
C THR A 602 1.22 8.54 15.66
N LEU A 603 1.49 9.23 14.54
CA LEU A 603 0.92 10.55 14.28
C LEU A 603 -0.61 10.50 14.18
N ASP A 604 -1.17 9.49 13.50
CA ASP A 604 -2.62 9.26 13.40
C ASP A 604 -3.24 9.06 14.80
N GLY A 605 -2.61 8.20 15.61
CA GLY A 605 -3.02 7.96 16.99
C GLY A 605 -3.01 9.23 17.84
N MET A 606 -1.95 10.04 17.72
CA MET A 606 -1.85 11.30 18.43
C MET A 606 -2.88 12.34 17.94
N ASN A 607 -3.16 12.38 16.63
CA ASN A 607 -4.04 13.37 16.01
C ASN A 607 -5.46 13.35 16.60
N VAL A 608 -5.98 12.16 16.96
CA VAL A 608 -7.31 11.97 17.56
C VAL A 608 -7.61 12.94 18.71
N TYR A 609 -6.60 13.28 19.52
CA TYR A 609 -6.78 14.15 20.68
C TYR A 609 -5.86 15.37 20.71
N TYR A 610 -4.90 15.47 19.79
CA TYR A 610 -3.93 16.56 19.78
C TYR A 610 -4.43 17.79 19.01
N ALA A 611 -5.00 17.58 17.82
CA ALA A 611 -5.45 18.65 16.94
C ALA A 611 -6.92 18.48 16.53
N THR A 612 -7.54 19.58 16.09
CA THR A 612 -8.89 19.57 15.49
C THR A 612 -8.86 19.47 13.97
N ASP A 613 -7.66 19.46 13.39
CA ASP A 613 -7.43 19.33 11.95
C ASP A 613 -7.14 17.87 11.62
N ASP A 614 -8.08 17.22 10.93
CA ASP A 614 -7.99 15.81 10.53
C ASP A 614 -6.80 15.49 9.59
N ARG A 615 -6.02 16.49 9.15
CA ARG A 615 -4.81 16.29 8.33
C ARG A 615 -3.52 16.79 8.99
N TRP A 616 -3.56 17.10 10.29
CA TRP A 616 -2.40 17.56 11.06
C TRP A 616 -1.23 16.56 10.99
N ASP A 617 -1.54 15.28 11.15
CA ASP A 617 -0.64 14.13 10.99
C ASP A 617 0.08 14.09 9.63
N VAL A 618 -0.66 14.15 8.52
CA VAL A 618 -0.12 14.09 7.16
C VAL A 618 0.81 15.28 6.89
N LYS A 619 0.49 16.46 7.43
CA LYS A 619 1.32 17.66 7.28
C LYS A 619 2.64 17.52 8.05
N ILE A 620 2.63 16.96 9.25
CA ILE A 620 3.85 16.69 10.01
C ILE A 620 4.68 15.60 9.33
N ALA A 621 4.06 14.51 8.86
CA ALA A 621 4.77 13.47 8.10
C ALA A 621 5.43 14.04 6.84
N GLY A 622 4.79 15.01 6.17
CA GLY A 622 5.39 15.77 5.06
C GLY A 622 6.66 16.52 5.48
N HIS A 623 6.61 17.27 6.59
CA HIS A 623 7.78 17.98 7.12
C HIS A 623 8.89 17.02 7.55
N TYR A 624 8.55 15.86 8.14
CA TYR A 624 9.53 14.84 8.50
C TYR A 624 10.31 14.38 7.27
N ARG A 625 9.61 13.96 6.21
CA ARG A 625 10.27 13.46 4.99
C ARG A 625 11.17 14.51 4.36
N THR A 626 10.75 15.78 4.36
CA THR A 626 11.60 16.88 3.89
C THR A 626 12.89 17.03 4.71
N LEU A 627 12.85 16.83 6.03
CA LEU A 627 14.07 16.82 6.85
C LEU A 627 14.92 15.59 6.57
N ALA A 628 14.31 14.41 6.49
CA ALA A 628 15.00 13.14 6.22
C ALA A 628 15.68 13.10 4.84
N GLU A 629 15.21 13.85 3.84
CA GLU A 629 15.91 13.98 2.54
C GLU A 629 17.24 14.75 2.64
N ASN A 630 17.42 15.53 3.71
CA ASN A 630 18.55 16.43 3.93
C ASN A 630 19.45 16.00 5.11
N ILE A 631 19.16 14.85 5.72
CA ILE A 631 19.99 14.16 6.71
C ILE A 631 20.61 12.97 5.99
#